data_AF-D0IJ11-F1
#
_entry.id   AF-D0IJ11-F1
#
_cell.length_a   1.000
_cell.length_b   1.000
_cell.length_c   1.000
_cell.angle_alpha   90.00
_cell.angle_beta   90.00
_cell.angle_gamma   90.00
#
_symmetry.space_group_name_H-M   'P 1'
#
loop_
_entity.id
_entity.type
_entity.pdbx_description
1 polymer ?
#
loop_
_entity_poly.entity_id
_entity_poly.type
_entity_poly.pdbx_seq_one_letter_code
_entity_poly.pdbx_strand_id
1 'polypeptide(L)'
;MSTENQTTNTIETTLKPEAKVFTLEDIARAMMEFELCILNTPIQFGGMELNCAKRVRKALVKDRIEAVRFTKEQYWFESNDAITAHIASSILVFGEHTDEKRDEHGKLTNISMKGEVVVPVDMLINLPYEEHINLAHLMGKS
;
A
#
# COMPACT_ATOMS: atom_id res chain seq x y z
N MET A 1 35.87 48.54 19.49
CA MET A 1 34.53 47.98 19.78
C MET A 1 34.03 47.39 18.48
N SER A 2 34.10 46.07 18.36
CA SER A 2 33.89 45.34 17.11
C SER A 2 32.44 44.91 16.97
N THR A 3 31.95 45.04 15.74
CA THR A 3 30.67 44.59 15.17
C THR A 3 30.28 43.15 15.49
N GLU A 4 29.01 42.93 15.80
CA GLU A 4 28.32 41.64 15.59
C GLU A 4 26.95 41.89 14.95
N ASN A 5 26.86 41.52 13.66
CA ASN A 5 25.60 41.38 12.92
C ASN A 5 24.89 40.11 13.40
N GLN A 6 23.70 40.27 13.99
CA GLN A 6 22.80 39.14 14.21
C GLN A 6 22.13 38.77 12.88
N THR A 7 22.54 37.64 12.33
CA THR A 7 21.84 36.92 11.27
C THR A 7 21.31 35.66 11.90
N THR A 8 20.00 35.55 12.12
CA THR A 8 19.40 34.31 12.63
C THR A 8 18.19 33.93 11.77
N ASN A 9 18.53 33.28 10.65
CA ASN A 9 17.84 32.18 9.98
C ASN A 9 16.37 31.95 10.38
N THR A 10 15.48 32.45 9.53
CA THR A 10 14.12 31.92 9.36
C THR A 10 14.25 30.47 8.87
N ILE A 11 14.02 29.50 9.76
CA ILE A 11 13.83 28.11 9.36
C ILE A 11 12.44 28.06 8.72
N GLU A 12 12.41 28.05 7.39
CA GLU A 12 11.25 27.67 6.61
C GLU A 12 10.95 26.20 6.93
N THR A 13 10.06 25.98 7.89
CA THR A 13 9.44 24.67 8.09
C THR A 13 8.57 24.39 6.87
N THR A 14 9.17 23.79 5.83
CA THR A 14 8.42 23.18 4.73
C THR A 14 7.44 22.19 5.34
N LEU A 15 6.17 22.59 5.36
CA LEU A 15 5.03 21.73 5.70
C LEU A 15 5.12 20.50 4.81
N LYS A 16 5.30 19.32 5.43
CA LYS A 16 5.11 18.04 4.73
C LYS A 16 3.73 18.10 4.06
N PRO A 17 3.61 17.73 2.78
CA PRO A 17 2.29 17.62 2.16
C PRO A 17 1.49 16.61 2.99
N GLU A 18 0.32 17.02 3.46
CA GLU A 18 -0.63 16.13 4.13
C GLU A 18 -0.86 14.91 3.21
N ALA A 19 -0.61 13.71 3.73
CA ALA A 19 -0.81 12.49 2.98
C ALA A 19 -2.28 12.45 2.54
N LYS A 20 -2.50 12.49 1.23
CA LYS A 20 -3.84 12.49 0.64
C LYS A 20 -4.51 11.16 0.93
N VAL A 21 -5.52 11.18 1.80
CA VAL A 21 -6.33 10.00 2.12
C VAL A 21 -7.34 9.77 0.99
N PHE A 22 -7.29 8.60 0.36
CA PHE A 22 -8.27 8.17 -0.63
C PHE A 22 -9.53 7.68 0.06
N THR A 23 -10.69 8.05 -0.50
CA THR A 23 -11.98 7.57 0.00
C THR A 23 -12.21 6.11 -0.40
N LEU A 24 -13.11 5.42 0.30
CA LEU A 24 -13.46 4.04 -0.02
C LEU A 24 -14.00 3.90 -1.45
N GLU A 25 -14.71 4.91 -1.97
CA GLU A 25 -15.21 4.92 -3.35
C GLU A 25 -14.08 4.97 -4.37
N ASP A 26 -13.02 5.72 -4.08
CA ASP A 26 -11.85 5.78 -4.96
C ASP A 26 -11.07 4.47 -4.94
N ILE A 27 -10.88 3.85 -3.77
CA ILE A 27 -10.20 2.56 -3.64
C ILE A 27 -11.01 1.46 -4.34
N ALA A 28 -12.34 1.43 -4.13
CA ALA A 28 -13.23 0.50 -4.81
C ALA A 28 -13.18 0.67 -6.34
N ARG A 29 -13.18 1.91 -6.82
CA ARG A 29 -13.06 2.20 -8.26
C ARG A 29 -11.70 1.78 -8.81
N ALA A 30 -10.62 2.10 -8.11
CA ALA A 30 -9.26 1.66 -8.45
C ALA A 30 -9.22 0.13 -8.65
N MET A 31 -9.82 -0.61 -7.72
CA MET A 31 -9.84 -2.07 -7.77
C MET A 31 -10.73 -2.59 -8.90
N MET A 32 -11.90 -1.99 -9.14
CA MET A 32 -12.86 -2.44 -10.12
C MET A 32 -12.43 -2.13 -11.56
N GLU A 33 -12.06 -0.88 -11.83
CA GLU A 33 -11.82 -0.35 -13.17
C GLU A 33 -10.34 -0.47 -13.60
N PHE A 34 -9.38 -0.42 -12.66
CA PHE A 34 -7.94 -0.36 -12.98
C PHE A 34 -7.14 -1.55 -12.44
N GLU A 35 -7.78 -2.47 -11.70
CA GLU A 35 -7.12 -3.63 -11.06
C GLU A 35 -6.01 -3.26 -10.07
N LEU A 36 -6.12 -2.06 -9.48
CA LEU A 36 -5.18 -1.51 -8.51
C LEU A 36 -5.86 -1.29 -7.16
N CYS A 37 -5.17 -1.58 -6.07
CA CYS A 37 -5.57 -1.20 -4.73
C CYS A 37 -4.69 -0.06 -4.26
N ILE A 38 -5.27 1.07 -3.89
CA ILE A 38 -4.54 2.20 -3.31
C ILE A 38 -4.44 1.98 -1.80
N LEU A 39 -3.24 2.17 -1.26
CA LEU A 39 -2.98 2.09 0.18
C LEU A 39 -2.97 3.51 0.76
N ASN A 40 -3.82 3.76 1.75
CA ASN A 40 -3.79 4.99 2.55
C ASN A 40 -2.63 4.99 3.54
N THR A 41 -2.08 3.82 3.86
CA THR A 41 -0.87 3.67 4.66
C THR A 41 0.28 3.16 3.77
N PRO A 42 1.15 4.06 3.27
CA PRO A 42 2.26 3.66 2.41
C PRO A 42 3.28 2.78 3.13
N ILE A 43 3.85 1.82 2.40
CA ILE A 43 4.92 0.95 2.88
C ILE A 43 6.26 1.53 2.41
N GLN A 44 7.16 1.78 3.35
CA GLN A 44 8.52 2.24 3.03
C GLN A 44 9.41 1.02 2.75
N PHE A 45 9.84 0.83 1.51
CA PHE A 45 10.67 -0.32 1.13
C PHE A 45 11.72 0.05 0.07
N GLY A 46 12.99 -0.21 0.37
CA GLY A 46 14.08 0.04 -0.59
C GLY A 46 14.22 1.51 -1.03
N GLY A 47 13.82 2.45 -0.18
CA GLY A 47 13.80 3.88 -0.50
C GLY A 47 12.62 4.33 -1.39
N MET A 48 11.66 3.44 -1.67
CA MET A 48 10.42 3.73 -2.37
C MET A 48 9.24 3.81 -1.39
N GLU A 49 8.28 4.66 -1.71
CA GLU A 49 7.02 4.78 -0.98
C GLU A 49 5.94 3.98 -1.72
N LEU A 50 5.72 2.74 -1.31
CA LEU A 50 4.77 1.85 -1.96
C LEU A 50 3.37 2.15 -1.44
N ASN A 51 2.55 2.78 -2.27
CA ASN A 51 1.20 3.22 -1.93
C ASN A 51 0.12 2.61 -2.86
N CYS A 52 0.51 1.63 -3.66
CA CYS A 52 -0.39 0.92 -4.56
C CYS A 52 -0.02 -0.56 -4.63
N ALA A 53 -1.02 -1.42 -4.80
CA ALA A 53 -0.86 -2.85 -4.98
C ALA A 53 -1.62 -3.33 -6.21
N LYS A 54 -1.06 -4.32 -6.90
CA LYS A 54 -1.65 -4.97 -8.08
C LYS A 54 -1.51 -6.46 -7.96
N ARG A 55 -2.55 -7.16 -8.42
CA ARG A 55 -2.51 -8.61 -8.46
C ARG A 55 -1.84 -9.12 -9.73
N VAL A 56 -0.81 -9.96 -9.59
CA VAL A 56 -0.10 -10.55 -10.73
C VAL A 56 -0.67 -11.91 -11.16
N ARG A 57 -1.36 -12.61 -10.25
CA ARG A 57 -2.02 -13.89 -10.55
C ARG A 57 -3.19 -14.18 -9.63
N LYS A 58 -4.07 -15.10 -10.04
CA LYS A 58 -5.15 -15.61 -9.19
C LYS A 58 -4.59 -16.37 -7.98
N ALA A 59 -5.26 -16.20 -6.84
CA ALA A 59 -5.00 -17.00 -5.65
C ALA A 59 -5.41 -18.45 -5.92
N LEU A 60 -4.58 -19.39 -5.49
CA LEU A 60 -4.81 -20.82 -5.57
C LEU A 60 -5.01 -21.40 -4.17
N VAL A 61 -5.68 -22.55 -4.08
CA VAL A 61 -5.87 -23.26 -2.79
C VAL A 61 -4.53 -23.54 -2.12
N LYS A 62 -3.48 -23.84 -2.89
CA LYS A 62 -2.12 -24.06 -2.37
C LYS A 62 -1.56 -22.83 -1.63
N ASP A 63 -1.84 -21.61 -2.11
CA ASP A 63 -1.32 -20.38 -1.50
C ASP A 63 -1.89 -20.22 -0.09
N ARG A 64 -3.17 -20.57 0.10
CA ARG A 64 -3.82 -20.57 1.40
C ARG A 64 -3.27 -21.66 2.33
N ILE A 65 -3.02 -22.87 1.81
CA ILE A 65 -2.43 -23.95 2.60
C ILE A 65 -1.03 -23.57 3.08
N GLU A 66 -0.20 -22.99 2.20
CA GLU A 66 1.15 -22.52 2.52
C GLU A 66 1.10 -21.37 3.55
N ALA A 67 0.20 -20.41 3.39
CA ALA A 67 0.01 -19.32 4.34
C ALA A 67 -0.42 -19.81 5.74
N VAL A 68 -1.37 -20.76 5.82
CA VAL A 68 -1.78 -21.36 7.10
C VAL A 68 -0.63 -22.13 7.75
N ARG A 69 0.16 -22.85 6.95
CA ARG A 69 1.35 -23.55 7.45
C ARG A 69 2.37 -22.55 8.02
N PHE A 70 2.69 -21.49 7.27
CA PHE A 70 3.60 -20.44 7.70
C PHE A 70 3.16 -19.83 9.03
N THR A 71 1.87 -19.47 9.17
CA THR A 71 1.39 -18.83 10.41
C THR A 71 1.47 -19.74 11.62
N LYS A 72 1.20 -21.05 11.47
CA LYS A 72 1.42 -22.04 12.53
C LYS A 72 2.88 -22.18 12.91
N GLU A 73 3.78 -22.18 11.93
CA GLU A 73 5.22 -22.32 12.17
C GLU A 73 5.83 -21.07 12.84
N GLN A 74 5.38 -19.87 12.45
CA GLN A 74 5.94 -18.61 12.98
C GLN A 74 5.25 -18.11 14.26
N TYR A 75 3.93 -18.26 14.35
CA TYR A 75 3.13 -17.64 15.41
C TYR A 75 2.45 -18.65 16.35
N TRP A 76 2.52 -19.95 16.07
CA TRP A 76 1.86 -21.03 16.83
C TRP A 76 0.32 -21.02 16.81
N PHE A 77 -0.30 -20.12 16.04
CA PHE A 77 -1.74 -20.07 15.80
C PHE A 77 -2.05 -19.57 14.39
N GLU A 78 -3.29 -19.76 13.95
CA GLU A 78 -3.77 -19.23 12.66
C GLU A 78 -4.20 -17.76 12.84
N SER A 79 -3.45 -16.84 12.22
CA SER A 79 -3.80 -15.41 12.17
C SER A 79 -4.26 -15.05 10.78
N ASN A 80 -5.48 -14.49 10.65
CA ASN A 80 -6.04 -14.09 9.35
C ASN A 80 -5.23 -12.98 8.68
N ASP A 81 -4.69 -12.04 9.45
CA ASP A 81 -3.89 -10.93 8.91
C ASP A 81 -2.55 -11.44 8.39
N ALA A 82 -1.92 -12.37 9.12
CA ALA A 82 -0.68 -13.01 8.66
C ALA A 82 -0.90 -13.96 7.48
N ILE A 83 -2.04 -14.66 7.42
CA ILE A 83 -2.44 -15.42 6.23
C ILE A 83 -2.61 -14.48 5.03
N THR A 84 -3.31 -13.36 5.21
CA THR A 84 -3.55 -12.36 4.16
C THR A 84 -2.24 -11.75 3.67
N ALA A 85 -1.35 -11.35 4.59
CA ALA A 85 -0.03 -10.83 4.27
C ALA A 85 0.84 -11.83 3.50
N HIS A 86 0.80 -13.12 3.87
CA HIS A 86 1.54 -14.16 3.17
C HIS A 86 1.00 -14.41 1.76
N ILE A 87 -0.32 -14.43 1.58
CA ILE A 87 -0.88 -14.57 0.24
C ILE A 87 -0.53 -13.32 -0.57
N ALA A 88 -0.66 -12.13 0.01
CA ALA A 88 -0.33 -10.86 -0.62
C ALA A 88 1.12 -10.81 -1.10
N SER A 89 2.09 -11.20 -0.28
CA SER A 89 3.51 -11.26 -0.67
C SER A 89 3.78 -12.24 -1.82
N SER A 90 2.87 -13.18 -2.06
CA SER A 90 3.04 -14.26 -3.04
C SER A 90 2.36 -13.97 -4.38
N ILE A 91 1.32 -13.12 -4.38
CA ILE A 91 0.46 -12.90 -5.56
C ILE A 91 0.23 -11.43 -5.91
N LEU A 92 0.72 -10.51 -5.09
CA LEU A 92 0.67 -9.09 -5.35
C LEU A 92 2.08 -8.54 -5.59
N VAL A 93 2.12 -7.46 -6.39
CA VAL A 93 3.24 -6.53 -6.44
C VAL A 93 2.77 -5.19 -5.93
N PHE A 94 3.69 -4.44 -5.35
CA PHE A 94 3.45 -3.13 -4.77
C PHE A 94 4.30 -2.09 -5.48
N GLY A 95 3.82 -0.86 -5.56
CA GLY A 95 4.49 0.21 -6.28
C GLY A 95 3.95 1.58 -5.89
N GLU A 96 4.45 2.59 -6.59
CA GLU A 96 3.97 3.97 -6.50
C GLU A 96 2.85 4.18 -7.51
N HIS A 97 1.69 4.67 -7.07
CA HIS A 97 0.65 5.12 -7.99
C HIS A 97 1.12 6.33 -8.82
N THR A 98 0.66 6.41 -10.05
CA THR A 98 1.03 7.43 -11.03
C THR A 98 -0.16 7.77 -11.91
N ASP A 99 -0.06 8.87 -12.65
CA ASP A 99 -1.06 9.30 -13.64
C ASP A 99 -2.48 9.41 -13.08
N GLU A 100 -2.60 9.79 -11.79
CA GLU A 100 -3.88 10.05 -11.14
C GLU A 100 -4.60 11.19 -11.86
N LYS A 101 -5.75 10.89 -12.46
CA LYS A 101 -6.63 11.90 -13.07
C LYS A 101 -8.02 11.82 -12.46
N ARG A 102 -8.67 12.97 -12.34
CA ARG A 102 -10.04 13.11 -11.86
C ARG A 102 -10.88 13.92 -12.84
N ASP A 103 -12.18 13.66 -12.87
CA ASP A 103 -13.13 14.48 -13.62
C ASP A 103 -13.52 15.77 -12.86
N GLU A 104 -14.38 16.57 -13.47
CA GLU A 104 -14.93 17.82 -12.92
C GLU A 104 -15.75 17.61 -11.63
N HIS A 105 -16.16 16.38 -11.35
CA HIS A 105 -16.89 15.97 -10.14
C HIS A 105 -15.97 15.34 -9.08
N GLY A 106 -14.65 15.34 -9.31
CA GLY A 106 -13.67 14.75 -8.39
C GLY A 106 -13.57 13.23 -8.45
N LYS A 107 -14.23 12.57 -9.40
CA LYS A 107 -14.22 11.12 -9.58
C LYS A 107 -12.88 10.67 -10.16
N LEU A 108 -12.27 9.63 -9.58
CA LEU A 108 -11.08 9.00 -10.17
C LEU A 108 -11.39 8.45 -11.58
N THR A 109 -10.67 8.93 -12.60
CA THR A 109 -10.83 8.55 -14.01
C THR A 109 -9.62 7.84 -14.59
N ASN A 110 -8.45 7.99 -13.98
CA ASN A 110 -7.28 7.22 -14.35
C ASN A 110 -6.34 7.06 -13.16
N ILE A 111 -5.69 5.91 -13.08
CA ILE A 111 -4.60 5.62 -12.16
C ILE A 111 -3.73 4.52 -12.76
N SER A 112 -2.42 4.64 -12.56
CA SER A 112 -1.41 3.68 -12.99
C SER A 112 -0.44 3.41 -11.86
N MET A 113 0.49 2.47 -12.05
CA MET A 113 1.47 2.10 -11.03
C MET A 113 2.84 1.92 -11.69
N LYS A 114 3.90 2.37 -10.99
CA LYS A 114 5.30 2.17 -11.37
C LYS A 114 6.08 1.54 -10.22
N GLY A 115 7.26 0.99 -10.52
CA GLY A 115 8.16 0.45 -9.50
C GLY A 115 7.63 -0.80 -8.81
N GLU A 116 7.11 -1.75 -9.61
CA GLU A 116 6.55 -3.01 -9.11
C GLU A 116 7.61 -3.82 -8.35
N VAL A 117 7.36 -4.06 -7.07
CA VAL A 117 8.20 -4.89 -6.19
C VAL A 117 7.36 -5.84 -5.35
N VAL A 118 7.96 -6.99 -4.99
CA VAL A 118 7.37 -7.90 -4.01
C VAL A 118 7.76 -7.44 -2.61
N VAL A 119 6.77 -7.27 -1.74
CA VAL A 119 6.99 -6.85 -0.35
C VAL A 119 7.01 -8.10 0.56
N PRO A 120 8.00 -8.22 1.45
CA PRO A 120 8.07 -9.28 2.45
C PRO A 120 6.86 -9.34 3.40
N VAL A 121 6.55 -10.54 3.91
CA VAL A 121 5.38 -10.80 4.77
C VAL A 121 5.40 -9.99 6.07
N ASP A 122 6.57 -9.87 6.68
CA ASP A 122 6.81 -9.13 7.93
C ASP A 122 6.45 -7.65 7.80
N MET A 123 6.66 -7.04 6.63
CA MET A 123 6.22 -5.67 6.39
C MET A 123 4.71 -5.56 6.21
N LEU A 124 4.11 -6.53 5.51
CA LEU A 124 2.68 -6.54 5.23
C LEU A 124 1.82 -6.82 6.47
N ILE A 125 2.33 -7.58 7.44
CA ILE A 125 1.62 -7.87 8.70
C ILE A 125 1.40 -6.63 9.56
N ASN A 126 2.22 -5.59 9.39
CA ASN A 126 2.12 -4.36 10.18
C ASN A 126 1.14 -3.34 9.58
N LEU A 127 0.46 -3.68 8.48
CA LEU A 127 -0.53 -2.81 7.88
C LEU A 127 -1.77 -2.68 8.77
N PRO A 128 -2.49 -1.55 8.71
CA PRO A 128 -3.78 -1.43 9.36
C PRO A 128 -4.77 -2.48 8.83
N TYR A 129 -5.68 -2.90 9.70
CA TYR A 129 -6.72 -3.88 9.38
C TYR A 129 -7.54 -3.51 8.12
N GLU A 130 -7.80 -2.21 7.90
CA GLU A 130 -8.51 -1.73 6.71
C GLU A 130 -7.76 -2.05 5.41
N GLU A 131 -6.43 -1.95 5.42
CA GLU A 131 -5.60 -2.31 4.26
C GLU A 131 -5.61 -3.82 4.04
N HIS A 132 -5.62 -4.62 5.10
CA HIS A 132 -5.78 -6.08 4.97
C HIS A 132 -7.10 -6.44 4.29
N ILE A 133 -8.20 -5.75 4.60
CA ILE A 133 -9.49 -5.94 3.92
C ILE A 133 -9.38 -5.58 2.44
N ASN A 134 -8.78 -4.43 2.11
CA ASN A 134 -8.64 -3.97 0.73
C ASN A 134 -7.77 -4.93 -0.10
N LEU A 135 -6.65 -5.38 0.45
CA LEU A 135 -5.77 -6.38 -0.17
C LEU A 135 -6.49 -7.72 -0.34
N ALA A 136 -7.24 -8.18 0.67
CA ALA A 136 -8.03 -9.41 0.57
C ALA A 136 -9.08 -9.31 -0.55
N HIS A 137 -9.72 -8.15 -0.71
CA HIS A 137 -10.67 -7.91 -1.79
C HIS A 137 -10.00 -7.96 -3.17
N LEU A 138 -8.85 -7.29 -3.34
CA LEU A 138 -8.07 -7.33 -4.57
C LEU A 138 -7.66 -8.78 -4.92
N MET A 139 -7.22 -9.56 -3.93
CA MET A 139 -6.82 -10.95 -4.11
C MET A 139 -7.99 -11.87 -4.48
N GLY A 140 -9.17 -11.63 -3.91
CA GLY A 140 -10.38 -12.43 -4.13
C GLY A 140 -11.12 -12.17 -5.44
N LYS A 141 -10.78 -11.10 -6.19
CA LYS A 141 -11.47 -10.72 -7.44
C LYS A 141 -11.41 -11.86 -8.49
N SER A 142 -12.52 -12.39 -8.98
CA SER A 142 -12.56 -13.44 -10.01
C SER A 142 -12.12 -12.95 -11.39
#